data_AF-R7LT11-F1
#
_entry.id   AF-R7LT11-F1
#
_cell.length_a   1.000
_cell.length_b   1.000
_cell.length_c   1.000
_cell.angle_alpha   90.00
_cell.angle_beta   90.00
_cell.angle_gamma   90.00
#
_symmetry.space_group_name_H-M   'P 1'
#
loop_
_entity.id
_entity.type
_entity.pdbx_description
1 polymer ?
#
loop_
_entity_poly.entity_id
_entity_poly.type
_entity_poly.pdbx_seq_one_letter_code
_entity_poly.pdbx_strand_id
1 'polypeptide(L)'
;MLKNKNKGITLIALVITIIILLILAGISISALTNQGLFKNAKAAQNATEKAEAEQGQRLNEYEDEINKYLSNNDKKEEKLVDKKAEAEQGKVLNEYEDEINKYLSNDGKTEEKLVDKVNDGTIKIGDYVKYTPDTASTDTILQELSTYSGSSDNTTSTLTQESLNWRVLDVKDGQVRLISEEATNSKIALSSYKGYNNAVKLIDDTCKELYSNLKLASKVQNLKIEDIQNYLTYDYTQYENTNVDTGKYGGTKIYTDTSHRTYPNIFKKEKTGWVDEIQGNELDLSEQPELLNETKTQAEISLKMIQTYWGKSMVEDDFSNSIYYNLFINRGSNYSTYWISSRCLHANYNDVGFNVRIVDSGNVSANYLYYSGGEERLLTYAFRPVITLKSNVQIDTENSGDGSTAEQAYIIK
;
A
#
# COMPACT_ATOMS: atom_id res chain seq x y z
N MET A 1 20.48 59.84 50.03
CA MET A 1 19.23 59.29 49.49
C MET A 1 19.47 58.70 48.10
N LEU A 2 19.20 57.41 47.97
CA LEU A 2 18.92 56.58 46.77
C LEU A 2 19.71 56.82 45.46
N LYS A 3 20.73 55.96 45.23
CA LYS A 3 21.30 55.69 43.89
C LYS A 3 20.37 54.73 43.14
N ASN A 4 19.72 55.20 42.07
CA ASN A 4 19.00 54.35 41.12
C ASN A 4 20.01 53.46 40.36
N LYS A 5 19.95 52.14 40.60
CA LYS A 5 20.64 51.14 39.77
C LYS A 5 19.77 50.81 38.57
N ASN A 6 20.07 51.40 37.41
CA ASN A 6 19.51 50.97 36.14
C ASN A 6 19.99 49.54 35.85
N LYS A 7 19.09 48.56 35.99
CA LYS A 7 19.33 47.17 35.56
C LYS A 7 19.09 47.08 34.06
N GLY A 8 20.14 47.27 33.26
CA GLY A 8 20.10 46.95 31.84
C GLY A 8 19.98 45.43 31.66
N ILE A 9 18.92 44.97 31.01
CA ILE A 9 18.81 43.58 30.56
C ILE A 9 19.79 43.44 29.38
N THR A 10 20.73 42.51 29.48
CA THR A 10 21.66 42.19 28.38
C THR A 10 20.85 41.74 27.16
N LEU A 11 21.20 42.21 25.95
CA LEU A 11 20.49 41.91 24.70
C LEU A 11 20.19 40.40 24.52
N ILE A 12 21.13 39.55 24.96
CA ILE A 12 20.99 38.08 24.95
C ILE A 12 19.80 37.61 25.80
N ALA A 13 19.61 38.17 26.99
CA ALA A 13 18.49 37.82 27.87
C ALA A 13 17.15 38.26 27.27
N LEU A 14 17.13 39.38 26.54
CA LEU A 14 15.94 39.84 25.81
C LEU A 14 15.58 38.87 24.67
N VAL A 15 16.57 38.44 23.87
CA VAL A 15 16.37 37.50 22.76
C VAL A 15 15.86 36.15 23.25
N ILE A 16 16.44 35.60 24.32
CA ILE A 16 16.01 34.32 24.91
C ILE A 16 14.56 34.43 25.41
N THR A 17 14.21 35.56 26.05
CA THR A 17 12.83 35.79 26.54
C THR A 17 11.83 35.81 25.39
N ILE A 18 12.17 36.43 24.26
CA ILE A 18 11.31 36.46 23.07
C ILE A 18 11.13 35.06 22.47
N ILE A 19 12.20 34.26 22.38
CA ILE A 19 12.13 32.88 21.86
C ILE A 19 11.21 32.02 22.74
N ILE A 20 11.34 32.11 24.06
CA ILE A 20 10.48 31.35 24.99
C ILE A 20 9.01 31.77 24.84
N LEU A 21 8.72 33.06 24.70
CA LEU A 21 7.36 33.56 24.49
C LEU A 21 6.76 33.09 23.15
N LEU A 22 7.56 33.01 22.08
CA LEU A 22 7.12 32.50 20.78
C LEU A 22 6.83 30.99 20.80
N ILE A 23 7.64 30.21 21.53
CA ILE A 23 7.40 28.77 21.72
C ILE A 23 6.11 28.55 22.52
N LEU A 24 5.92 29.28 23.63
CA LEU A 24 4.69 29.18 24.43
C LEU A 24 3.44 29.60 23.64
N ALA A 25 3.55 30.65 22.81
CA ALA A 25 2.47 31.07 21.93
C ALA A 25 2.15 30.01 20.87
N GLY A 26 3.17 29.37 20.26
CA GLY A 26 2.99 28.28 19.30
C GLY A 26 2.28 27.07 19.89
N ILE A 27 2.67 26.64 21.10
CA ILE A 27 2.02 25.52 21.81
C ILE A 27 0.57 25.86 22.17
N SER A 28 0.31 27.10 22.61
CA SER A 28 -1.04 27.56 22.96
C SER A 28 -1.95 27.63 21.73
N ILE A 29 -1.45 28.13 20.60
CA ILE A 29 -2.20 28.19 19.33
C ILE A 29 -2.51 26.78 18.81
N SER A 30 -1.56 25.85 18.88
CA SER A 30 -1.77 24.45 18.46
C SER A 30 -2.82 23.73 19.33
N ALA A 31 -2.91 24.09 20.63
CA ALA A 31 -3.98 23.59 21.52
C ALA A 31 -5.35 24.25 21.22
N LEU A 32 -5.37 25.52 20.81
CA LEU A 32 -6.58 26.24 20.40
C LEU A 32 -7.13 25.77 19.04
N THR A 33 -6.28 25.45 18.06
CA THR A 33 -6.71 24.91 16.76
C THR A 33 -7.24 23.48 16.84
N ASN A 34 -6.89 22.72 17.89
CA ASN A 34 -7.41 21.38 18.15
C ASN A 34 -8.79 21.36 18.84
N GLN A 35 -9.34 22.52 19.26
CA GLN A 35 -10.66 22.58 19.89
C GLN A 35 -11.79 22.13 18.96
N GLY A 36 -11.66 22.37 17.65
CA GLY A 36 -12.62 21.87 16.66
C GLY A 36 -12.62 20.34 16.56
N LEU A 37 -11.42 19.73 16.58
CA LEU A 37 -11.26 18.29 16.51
C LEU A 37 -11.81 17.59 17.76
N PHE A 38 -11.49 18.10 18.96
CA PHE A 38 -12.03 17.55 20.21
C PHE A 38 -13.54 17.78 20.36
N LYS A 39 -14.07 18.91 19.86
CA LYS A 39 -15.51 19.15 19.84
C LYS A 39 -16.24 18.19 18.89
N ASN A 40 -15.65 17.91 17.72
CA ASN A 40 -16.20 16.94 16.76
C ASN A 40 -16.13 15.51 17.30
N ALA A 41 -15.03 15.12 17.93
CA ALA A 41 -14.90 13.81 18.58
C ALA A 41 -15.94 13.63 19.70
N LYS A 42 -16.14 14.66 20.54
CA LYS A 42 -17.14 14.62 21.61
C LYS A 42 -18.58 14.63 21.08
N ALA A 43 -18.84 15.33 19.98
CA ALA A 43 -20.14 15.29 19.31
C ALA A 43 -20.43 13.91 18.68
N ALA A 44 -19.41 13.28 18.08
CA ALA A 44 -19.52 11.92 17.56
C ALA A 44 -19.76 10.90 18.67
N GLN A 45 -19.03 10.99 19.79
CA GLN A 45 -19.26 10.15 20.97
C GLN A 45 -20.70 10.26 21.49
N ASN A 46 -21.19 11.50 21.70
CA ASN A 46 -22.56 11.72 22.17
C ASN A 46 -23.61 11.21 21.17
N ALA A 47 -23.33 11.28 19.86
CA ALA A 47 -24.23 10.74 18.84
C ALA A 47 -24.26 9.21 18.84
N THR A 48 -23.13 8.55 19.08
CA THR A 48 -23.05 7.09 19.26
C THR A 48 -23.79 6.64 20.52
N GLU A 49 -23.53 7.27 21.67
CA GLU A 49 -24.23 6.96 22.92
C GLU A 49 -25.75 7.16 22.80
N LYS A 50 -26.18 8.21 22.08
CA LYS A 50 -27.60 8.45 21.79
C LYS A 50 -28.19 7.36 20.87
N ALA A 51 -27.46 6.95 19.84
CA ALA A 51 -27.89 5.89 18.94
C ALA A 51 -28.00 4.53 19.65
N GLU A 52 -27.07 4.22 20.57
CA GLU A 52 -27.13 3.02 21.43
C GLU A 52 -28.34 3.06 22.37
N ALA A 53 -28.64 4.22 22.98
CA ALA A 53 -29.82 4.39 23.82
C ALA A 53 -31.14 4.27 23.02
N GLU A 54 -31.19 4.83 21.80
CA GLU A 54 -32.33 4.69 20.88
C GLU A 54 -32.52 3.24 20.41
N GLN A 55 -31.42 2.49 20.20
CA GLN A 55 -31.48 1.05 19.91
C GLN A 55 -32.01 0.24 21.10
N GLY A 56 -31.55 0.53 22.32
CA GLY A 56 -32.06 -0.11 23.54
C GLY A 56 -33.55 0.15 23.78
N GLN A 57 -34.03 1.37 23.49
CA GLN A 57 -35.47 1.68 23.57
C GLN A 57 -36.29 0.91 22.53
N ARG A 58 -35.82 0.84 21.26
CA ARG A 58 -36.49 0.02 20.23
C ARG A 58 -36.52 -1.46 20.60
N LEU A 59 -35.46 -1.97 21.23
CA LEU A 59 -35.42 -3.36 21.70
C LEU A 59 -36.48 -3.63 22.76
N ASN A 60 -36.64 -2.72 23.73
CA ASN A 60 -37.68 -2.81 24.75
C ASN A 60 -39.09 -2.69 24.15
N GLU A 61 -39.28 -1.83 23.13
CA GLU A 61 -40.57 -1.74 22.41
C GLU A 61 -40.92 -3.05 21.70
N TYR A 62 -39.94 -3.72 21.07
CA TYR A 62 -40.14 -5.05 20.51
C TYR A 62 -40.44 -6.11 21.57
N GLU A 63 -39.79 -6.03 22.73
CA GLU A 63 -40.03 -6.94 23.86
C GLU A 63 -41.45 -6.76 24.43
N ASP A 64 -41.93 -5.52 24.58
CA ASP A 64 -43.29 -5.21 25.01
C ASP A 64 -44.34 -5.66 23.99
N GLU A 65 -44.06 -5.50 22.69
CA GLU A 65 -44.92 -5.97 21.60
C GLU A 65 -45.01 -7.51 21.58
N ILE A 66 -43.89 -8.21 21.79
CA ILE A 66 -43.85 -9.67 21.94
C ILE A 66 -44.64 -10.13 23.18
N ASN A 67 -44.48 -9.43 24.31
CA ASN A 67 -45.18 -9.75 25.56
C ASN A 67 -46.70 -9.58 25.44
N LYS A 68 -47.17 -8.66 24.59
CA LYS A 68 -48.59 -8.50 24.27
C LYS A 68 -49.20 -9.72 23.58
N TYR A 69 -48.40 -10.46 22.79
CA TYR A 69 -48.84 -11.71 22.16
C TYR A 69 -48.76 -12.92 23.11
N LEU A 70 -47.85 -12.88 24.09
CA LEU A 70 -47.72 -13.93 25.11
C LEU A 70 -48.80 -13.85 26.21
N SER A 71 -49.33 -12.65 26.49
CA SER A 71 -50.37 -12.42 27.51
C SER A 71 -51.77 -12.99 27.19
N ASN A 72 -52.00 -13.54 25.99
CA ASN A 72 -53.32 -14.03 25.56
C ASN A 72 -53.52 -15.55 25.71
N ASN A 73 -52.56 -16.28 26.27
CA ASN A 73 -52.75 -17.70 26.59
C ASN A 73 -52.81 -17.91 28.10
N ASP A 74 -54.05 -17.85 28.61
CA ASP A 74 -54.40 -18.15 29.99
C ASP A 74 -53.95 -19.56 30.44
N LYS A 75 -53.05 -19.56 31.42
CA LYS A 75 -53.06 -20.37 32.64
C LYS A 75 -53.57 -21.83 32.52
N LYS A 76 -52.61 -22.77 32.46
CA LYS A 76 -52.42 -23.88 33.42
C LYS A 76 -51.42 -24.88 32.83
N GLU A 77 -50.18 -24.84 33.31
CA GLU A 77 -49.29 -26.02 33.43
C GLU A 77 -47.93 -25.58 34.03
N GLU A 78 -47.99 -24.95 35.19
CA GLU A 78 -46.81 -24.48 35.92
C GLU A 78 -46.35 -25.58 36.88
N LYS A 79 -45.40 -26.45 36.45
CA LYS A 79 -44.39 -27.09 37.35
C LYS A 79 -43.35 -28.04 36.75
N LEU A 80 -43.21 -28.18 35.42
CA LEU A 80 -42.29 -29.19 34.84
C LEU A 80 -41.21 -28.64 33.89
N VAL A 81 -41.23 -27.36 33.54
CA VAL A 81 -40.35 -26.82 32.48
C VAL A 81 -39.08 -26.14 33.03
N ASP A 82 -39.12 -25.58 34.24
CA ASP A 82 -38.00 -24.78 34.76
C ASP A 82 -36.71 -25.58 34.99
N LYS A 83 -36.80 -26.86 35.38
CA LYS A 83 -35.59 -27.69 35.58
C LYS A 83 -34.93 -28.17 34.29
N LYS A 84 -35.61 -28.08 33.14
CA LYS A 84 -35.04 -28.48 31.85
C LYS A 84 -34.43 -27.28 31.12
N ALA A 85 -35.06 -26.11 31.24
CA ALA A 85 -34.56 -24.87 30.65
C ALA A 85 -33.29 -24.35 31.36
N GLU A 86 -33.20 -24.43 32.69
CA GLU A 86 -31.97 -24.07 33.42
C GLU A 86 -30.81 -25.05 33.12
N ALA A 87 -31.13 -26.32 32.87
CA ALA A 87 -30.15 -27.33 32.49
C ALA A 87 -29.67 -27.18 31.03
N GLU A 88 -30.51 -26.71 30.11
CA GLU A 88 -30.13 -26.44 28.71
C GLU A 88 -29.44 -25.07 28.55
N GLN A 89 -29.86 -24.02 29.27
CA GLN A 89 -29.17 -22.73 29.28
C GLN A 89 -27.80 -22.82 29.95
N GLY A 90 -27.66 -23.57 31.05
CA GLY A 90 -26.36 -23.85 31.65
C GLY A 90 -25.44 -24.67 30.74
N LYS A 91 -26.01 -25.51 29.86
CA LYS A 91 -25.24 -26.31 28.90
C LYS A 91 -24.74 -25.48 27.72
N VAL A 92 -25.57 -24.57 27.20
CA VAL A 92 -25.18 -23.63 26.13
C VAL A 92 -24.17 -22.59 26.65
N LEU A 93 -24.37 -22.08 27.87
CA LEU A 93 -23.42 -21.14 28.48
C LEU A 93 -22.06 -21.80 28.77
N ASN A 94 -22.07 -23.06 29.25
CA ASN A 94 -20.84 -23.83 29.41
C ASN A 94 -20.21 -24.20 28.06
N GLU A 95 -20.98 -24.44 26.99
CA GLU A 95 -20.42 -24.65 25.65
C GLU A 95 -19.74 -23.39 25.11
N TYR A 96 -20.32 -22.20 25.34
CA TYR A 96 -19.68 -20.92 24.99
C TYR A 96 -18.48 -20.59 25.88
N GLU A 97 -18.56 -20.87 27.18
CA GLU A 97 -17.42 -20.71 28.09
C GLU A 97 -16.32 -21.74 27.79
N ASP A 98 -16.65 -22.97 27.39
CA ASP A 98 -15.69 -23.99 26.95
C ASP A 98 -15.08 -23.63 25.58
N GLU A 99 -15.83 -22.96 24.70
CA GLU A 99 -15.34 -22.46 23.41
C GLU A 99 -14.46 -21.20 23.58
N ILE A 100 -14.84 -20.28 24.47
CA ILE A 100 -14.02 -19.13 24.87
C ILE A 100 -12.78 -19.61 25.64
N ASN A 101 -12.94 -20.59 26.54
CA ASN A 101 -11.84 -21.21 27.23
C ASN A 101 -10.97 -21.96 26.23
N LYS A 102 -11.46 -22.63 25.19
CA LYS A 102 -10.60 -23.18 24.12
C LYS A 102 -9.70 -22.12 23.46
N TYR A 103 -10.11 -20.85 23.41
CA TYR A 103 -9.25 -19.74 22.96
C TYR A 103 -8.34 -19.14 24.06
N LEU A 104 -8.67 -19.33 25.35
CA LEU A 104 -7.92 -18.80 26.50
C LEU A 104 -7.00 -19.83 27.19
N SER A 105 -7.40 -21.11 27.22
CA SER A 105 -6.65 -22.30 27.62
C SER A 105 -5.86 -22.85 26.44
N ASN A 106 -5.04 -21.97 25.84
CA ASN A 106 -3.79 -22.40 25.20
C ASN A 106 -2.81 -22.89 26.28
N ASP A 107 -3.18 -23.98 26.96
CA ASP A 107 -2.25 -24.80 27.74
C ASP A 107 -1.31 -25.49 26.73
N GLY A 108 -0.24 -24.79 26.37
CA GLY A 108 1.01 -25.42 25.90
C GLY A 108 1.16 -25.73 24.41
N LYS A 109 0.22 -25.39 23.52
CA LYS A 109 0.45 -25.38 22.07
C LYS A 109 0.20 -23.98 21.52
N THR A 110 1.24 -23.15 21.52
CA THR A 110 1.24 -21.86 20.83
C THR A 110 0.97 -22.11 19.35
N GLU A 111 -0.18 -21.66 18.83
CA GLU A 111 -0.39 -21.60 17.39
C GLU A 111 0.73 -20.76 16.76
N GLU A 112 1.58 -21.39 15.96
CA GLU A 112 2.81 -20.76 15.45
C GLU A 112 2.46 -19.84 14.28
N LYS A 113 2.23 -18.55 14.59
CA LYS A 113 2.01 -17.53 13.57
C LYS A 113 3.23 -17.42 12.67
N LEU A 114 2.99 -17.31 11.37
CA LEU A 114 4.06 -17.17 10.38
C LEU A 114 4.96 -15.98 10.69
N VAL A 115 4.37 -14.84 11.08
CA VAL A 115 5.10 -13.61 11.38
C VAL A 115 6.09 -13.79 12.54
N ASP A 116 5.72 -14.58 13.56
CA ASP A 116 6.58 -14.80 14.73
C ASP A 116 7.82 -15.61 14.33
N LYS A 117 7.65 -16.61 13.46
CA LYS A 117 8.76 -17.43 12.92
C LYS A 117 9.65 -16.70 11.94
N VAL A 118 9.12 -15.72 11.21
CA VAL A 118 9.97 -14.85 10.38
C VAL A 118 10.77 -13.90 11.27
N ASN A 119 10.15 -13.34 12.31
CA ASN A 119 10.81 -12.41 13.23
C ASN A 119 11.88 -13.07 14.10
N ASP A 120 11.69 -14.33 14.53
CA ASP A 120 12.69 -15.07 15.31
C ASP A 120 13.81 -15.70 14.45
N GLY A 121 13.69 -15.61 13.12
CA GLY A 121 14.68 -16.09 12.15
C GLY A 121 14.60 -17.59 11.84
N THR A 122 13.60 -18.30 12.37
CA THR A 122 13.32 -19.70 11.99
C THR A 122 12.99 -19.79 10.50
N ILE A 123 12.13 -18.90 10.01
CA ILE A 123 11.83 -18.72 8.59
C ILE A 123 12.58 -17.49 8.10
N LYS A 124 13.39 -17.65 7.07
CA LYS A 124 14.24 -16.59 6.56
C LYS A 124 13.56 -15.84 5.42
N ILE A 125 14.00 -14.60 5.24
CA ILE A 125 13.72 -13.88 3.99
C ILE A 125 14.21 -14.72 2.81
N GLY A 126 13.36 -14.88 1.81
CA GLY A 126 13.58 -15.73 0.66
C GLY A 126 13.18 -17.19 0.82
N ASP A 127 12.77 -17.67 1.99
CA ASP A 127 12.25 -19.03 2.12
C ASP A 127 10.91 -19.15 1.36
N TYR A 128 10.63 -20.36 0.87
CA TYR A 128 9.43 -20.65 0.10
C TYR A 128 8.22 -20.88 1.01
N VAL A 129 7.08 -20.31 0.63
CA VAL A 129 5.79 -20.46 1.32
C VAL A 129 4.73 -20.92 0.32
N LYS A 130 3.94 -21.93 0.71
CA LYS A 130 2.86 -22.44 -0.12
C LYS A 130 1.65 -21.52 -0.03
N TYR A 131 1.48 -20.68 -1.04
CA TYR A 131 0.31 -19.82 -1.20
C TYR A 131 -0.41 -20.17 -2.50
N THR A 132 -1.72 -20.34 -2.42
CA THR A 132 -2.58 -20.64 -3.56
C THR A 132 -3.63 -19.55 -3.68
N PRO A 133 -3.59 -18.71 -4.73
CA PRO A 133 -4.66 -17.76 -5.03
C PRO A 133 -6.01 -18.45 -5.21
N ASP A 134 -7.10 -17.71 -5.00
CA ASP A 134 -8.43 -18.13 -5.42
C ASP A 134 -8.52 -18.12 -6.97
N THR A 135 -9.35 -18.98 -7.56
CA THR A 135 -9.55 -19.00 -9.02
C THR A 135 -10.11 -17.66 -9.50
N ALA A 136 -9.45 -17.03 -10.47
CA ALA A 136 -9.81 -15.71 -11.00
C ALA A 136 -10.16 -15.75 -12.49
N SER A 137 -10.98 -14.79 -12.95
CA SER A 137 -11.21 -14.51 -14.37
C SER A 137 -10.44 -13.26 -14.80
N THR A 138 -10.04 -13.20 -16.06
CA THR A 138 -9.38 -12.02 -16.66
C THR A 138 -10.37 -11.01 -17.25
N ASP A 139 -11.67 -11.31 -17.31
CA ASP A 139 -12.64 -10.51 -18.07
C ASP A 139 -12.71 -9.05 -17.63
N THR A 140 -12.84 -8.81 -16.31
CA THR A 140 -12.92 -7.47 -15.73
C THR A 140 -11.65 -6.66 -16.00
N ILE A 141 -10.49 -7.24 -15.72
CA ILE A 141 -9.21 -6.53 -15.89
C ILE A 141 -8.88 -6.29 -17.37
N LEU A 142 -9.26 -7.20 -18.28
CA LEU A 142 -9.10 -6.99 -19.72
C LEU A 142 -10.00 -5.85 -20.22
N GLN A 143 -11.21 -5.69 -19.67
CA GLN A 143 -12.07 -4.56 -19.98
C GLN A 143 -11.42 -3.23 -19.55
N GLU A 144 -10.89 -3.17 -18.33
CA GLU A 144 -10.17 -1.99 -17.85
C GLU A 144 -8.92 -1.69 -18.69
N LEU A 145 -8.08 -2.70 -18.95
CA LEU A 145 -6.89 -2.56 -19.79
C LEU A 145 -7.24 -2.05 -21.18
N SER A 146 -8.28 -2.58 -21.82
CA SER A 146 -8.73 -2.13 -23.15
C SER A 146 -9.13 -0.65 -23.18
N THR A 147 -9.61 -0.12 -22.06
CA THR A 147 -10.08 1.27 -21.94
C THR A 147 -8.94 2.22 -21.58
N TYR A 148 -8.11 1.83 -20.61
CA TYR A 148 -7.24 2.73 -19.87
C TYR A 148 -5.74 2.56 -20.16
N SER A 149 -5.30 1.42 -20.69
CA SER A 149 -3.86 1.16 -20.92
C SER A 149 -3.26 1.90 -22.11
N GLY A 150 -4.11 2.34 -23.04
CA GLY A 150 -3.69 2.87 -24.34
C GLY A 150 -3.32 1.79 -25.37
N SER A 151 -3.53 0.51 -25.07
CA SER A 151 -3.23 -0.61 -25.97
C SER A 151 -4.39 -1.61 -26.08
N SER A 152 -4.60 -2.12 -27.28
CA SER A 152 -5.48 -3.26 -27.57
C SER A 152 -4.78 -4.62 -27.48
N ASP A 153 -3.48 -4.64 -27.21
CA ASP A 153 -2.68 -5.88 -27.22
C ASP A 153 -2.92 -6.76 -25.99
N ASN A 154 -3.55 -6.19 -24.96
CA ASN A 154 -3.94 -6.93 -23.76
C ASN A 154 -5.12 -7.85 -24.07
N THR A 155 -4.86 -9.16 -24.15
CA THR A 155 -5.87 -10.18 -24.47
C THR A 155 -5.73 -11.39 -23.55
N THR A 156 -6.69 -12.31 -23.59
CA THR A 156 -6.61 -13.60 -22.88
C THR A 156 -5.42 -14.46 -23.31
N SER A 157 -4.82 -14.20 -24.47
CA SER A 157 -3.60 -14.90 -24.89
C SER A 157 -2.32 -14.35 -24.28
N THR A 158 -2.34 -13.11 -23.77
CA THR A 158 -1.18 -12.42 -23.19
C THR A 158 -1.28 -12.25 -21.68
N LEU A 159 -2.47 -12.45 -21.11
CA LEU A 159 -2.77 -12.31 -19.69
C LEU A 159 -3.65 -13.47 -19.21
N THR A 160 -3.11 -14.29 -18.31
CA THR A 160 -3.83 -15.38 -17.63
C THR A 160 -3.41 -15.47 -16.16
N GLN A 161 -4.21 -16.17 -15.34
CA GLN A 161 -3.79 -16.54 -13.99
C GLN A 161 -2.77 -17.67 -14.07
N GLU A 162 -1.55 -17.44 -13.56
CA GLU A 162 -0.47 -18.42 -13.55
C GLU A 162 -0.36 -19.12 -12.19
N SER A 163 0.18 -20.35 -12.20
CA SER A 163 0.59 -21.01 -10.97
C SER A 163 2.01 -20.57 -10.62
N LEU A 164 2.13 -19.69 -9.62
CA LEU A 164 3.40 -19.14 -9.17
C LEU A 164 3.83 -19.77 -7.85
N ASN A 165 5.14 -19.85 -7.65
CA ASN A 165 5.75 -20.09 -6.34
C ASN A 165 5.98 -18.76 -5.61
N TRP A 166 6.04 -18.82 -4.28
CA TRP A 166 6.08 -17.62 -3.43
C TRP A 166 7.22 -17.71 -2.42
N ARG A 167 7.88 -16.57 -2.23
CA ARG A 167 9.00 -16.43 -1.30
C ARG A 167 8.70 -15.34 -0.28
N VAL A 168 9.19 -15.50 0.94
CA VAL A 168 9.12 -14.45 1.96
C VAL A 168 9.91 -13.23 1.48
N LEU A 169 9.23 -12.09 1.35
CA LEU A 169 9.84 -10.82 0.96
C LEU A 169 10.38 -10.08 2.19
N ASP A 170 9.51 -9.85 3.17
CA ASP A 170 9.81 -9.14 4.43
C ASP A 170 8.63 -9.24 5.41
N VAL A 171 8.78 -8.51 6.53
CA VAL A 171 7.69 -8.21 7.46
C VAL A 171 7.48 -6.70 7.48
N LYS A 172 6.24 -6.26 7.25
CA LYS A 172 5.84 -4.86 7.32
C LYS A 172 4.52 -4.73 8.07
N ASP A 173 4.44 -3.80 9.01
CA ASP A 173 3.24 -3.55 9.83
C ASP A 173 2.70 -4.81 10.52
N GLY A 174 3.61 -5.67 11.00
CA GLY A 174 3.26 -6.94 11.66
C GLY A 174 2.67 -8.01 10.73
N GLN A 175 2.81 -7.85 9.42
CA GLN A 175 2.35 -8.80 8.41
C GLN A 175 3.51 -9.27 7.54
N VAL A 176 3.52 -10.56 7.22
CA VAL A 176 4.49 -11.13 6.29
C VAL A 176 4.07 -10.79 4.87
N ARG A 177 5.01 -10.29 4.08
CA ARG A 177 4.82 -10.11 2.64
C ARG A 177 5.51 -11.24 1.89
N LEU A 178 4.84 -11.75 0.86
CA LEU A 178 5.37 -12.69 -0.10
C LEU A 178 5.59 -11.98 -1.44
N ILE A 179 6.59 -12.41 -2.19
CA ILE A 179 6.81 -12.03 -3.58
C ILE A 179 6.79 -13.29 -4.44
N SER A 180 6.32 -13.20 -5.68
CA SER A 180 6.44 -14.33 -6.59
C SER A 180 7.91 -14.76 -6.75
N GLU A 181 8.17 -16.01 -7.09
CA GLU A 181 9.53 -16.51 -7.30
C GLU A 181 10.15 -15.90 -8.55
N GLU A 182 9.39 -15.89 -9.65
CA GLU A 182 9.74 -15.27 -10.95
C GLU A 182 8.68 -14.27 -11.40
N ALA A 183 9.08 -13.32 -12.25
CA ALA A 183 8.11 -12.44 -12.90
C ALA A 183 7.14 -13.29 -13.73
N THR A 184 5.92 -12.82 -13.92
CA THR A 184 4.92 -13.54 -14.69
C THR A 184 5.36 -13.78 -16.14
N ASN A 185 4.84 -14.83 -16.78
CA ASN A 185 4.94 -14.95 -18.23
C ASN A 185 3.94 -14.04 -18.94
N SER A 186 2.79 -13.83 -18.31
CA SER A 186 1.77 -12.88 -18.69
C SER A 186 2.33 -11.46 -18.68
N LYS A 187 1.90 -10.65 -19.64
CA LYS A 187 2.40 -9.29 -19.84
C LYS A 187 1.26 -8.29 -19.92
N ILE A 188 1.57 -7.07 -19.50
CA ILE A 188 0.70 -5.90 -19.64
C ILE A 188 1.34 -4.94 -20.63
N ALA A 189 0.60 -4.62 -21.69
CA ALA A 189 0.95 -3.59 -22.65
C ALA A 189 0.41 -2.24 -22.18
N LEU A 190 1.30 -1.26 -22.01
CA LEU A 190 0.98 0.12 -21.70
C LEU A 190 1.49 1.01 -22.82
N SER A 191 0.70 2.02 -23.21
CA SER A 191 1.06 2.89 -24.32
C SER A 191 0.73 4.36 -24.06
N SER A 192 1.67 5.23 -24.41
CA SER A 192 1.45 6.67 -24.48
C SER A 192 1.01 7.28 -23.13
N TYR A 193 0.36 8.46 -23.18
CA TYR A 193 -0.18 9.16 -22.03
C TYR A 193 -1.26 8.37 -21.30
N LYS A 194 -2.06 7.54 -21.99
CA LYS A 194 -3.07 6.69 -21.36
C LYS A 194 -2.41 5.64 -20.45
N GLY A 195 -1.38 4.99 -20.96
CA GLY A 195 -0.57 4.05 -20.19
C GLY A 195 0.07 4.73 -18.97
N TYR A 196 0.69 5.90 -19.13
CA TYR A 196 1.26 6.62 -17.98
C TYR A 196 0.19 7.06 -16.96
N ASN A 197 -0.95 7.57 -17.42
CA ASN A 197 -2.07 7.99 -16.57
C ASN A 197 -2.60 6.87 -15.68
N ASN A 198 -2.46 5.60 -16.08
CA ASN A 198 -3.12 4.47 -15.43
C ASN A 198 -2.19 3.33 -15.01
N ALA A 199 -0.88 3.45 -15.24
CA ALA A 199 0.09 2.37 -15.06
C ALA A 199 0.01 1.72 -13.68
N VAL A 200 0.11 2.52 -12.60
CA VAL A 200 0.17 2.01 -11.22
C VAL A 200 -1.08 1.21 -10.89
N LYS A 201 -2.26 1.79 -11.14
CA LYS A 201 -3.53 1.14 -10.80
C LYS A 201 -3.78 -0.10 -11.65
N LEU A 202 -3.57 -0.04 -12.96
CA LEU A 202 -3.80 -1.18 -13.84
C LEU A 202 -2.91 -2.37 -13.48
N ILE A 203 -1.63 -2.13 -13.17
CA ILE A 203 -0.71 -3.21 -12.82
C ILE A 203 -1.04 -3.77 -11.42
N ASP A 204 -1.37 -2.92 -10.45
CA ASP A 204 -1.78 -3.37 -9.11
C ASP A 204 -3.09 -4.16 -9.13
N ASP A 205 -4.11 -3.66 -9.83
CA ASP A 205 -5.41 -4.30 -9.94
C ASP A 205 -5.31 -5.63 -10.70
N THR A 206 -4.41 -5.73 -11.69
CA THR A 206 -4.11 -7.01 -12.35
C THR A 206 -3.56 -8.03 -11.35
N CYS A 207 -2.58 -7.63 -10.52
CA CYS A 207 -2.07 -8.52 -9.46
C CYS A 207 -3.17 -8.90 -8.48
N LYS A 208 -3.98 -7.92 -8.07
CA LYS A 208 -5.06 -8.12 -7.09
C LYS A 208 -6.10 -9.10 -7.60
N GLU A 209 -6.58 -8.94 -8.82
CA GLU A 209 -7.58 -9.84 -9.40
C GLU A 209 -7.04 -11.26 -9.54
N LEU A 210 -5.81 -11.41 -10.06
CA LEU A 210 -5.25 -12.72 -10.39
C LEU A 210 -4.62 -13.47 -9.22
N TYR A 211 -4.23 -12.79 -8.14
CA TYR A 211 -3.43 -13.42 -7.08
C TYR A 211 -3.98 -13.22 -5.66
N SER A 212 -5.22 -12.74 -5.51
CA SER A 212 -5.88 -12.67 -4.20
C SER A 212 -6.27 -14.03 -3.64
N ASN A 213 -6.29 -14.12 -2.31
CA ASN A 213 -6.88 -15.21 -1.56
C ASN A 213 -7.66 -14.60 -0.40
N LEU A 214 -8.98 -14.77 -0.38
CA LEU A 214 -9.87 -14.11 0.59
C LEU A 214 -9.61 -14.55 2.04
N LYS A 215 -9.04 -15.73 2.24
CA LYS A 215 -8.72 -16.26 3.58
C LYS A 215 -7.37 -15.76 4.07
N LEU A 216 -6.35 -15.79 3.22
CA LEU A 216 -4.95 -15.59 3.61
C LEU A 216 -4.42 -14.17 3.36
N ALA A 217 -4.85 -13.49 2.29
CA ALA A 217 -4.30 -12.19 1.90
C ALA A 217 -5.09 -11.02 2.51
N SER A 218 -4.39 -10.01 2.99
CA SER A 218 -4.95 -8.70 3.39
C SER A 218 -4.80 -7.66 2.28
N LYS A 219 -3.74 -7.78 1.48
CA LYS A 219 -3.48 -6.91 0.33
C LYS A 219 -2.74 -7.67 -0.76
N VAL A 220 -3.10 -7.42 -2.01
CA VAL A 220 -2.35 -7.91 -3.18
C VAL A 220 -2.11 -6.74 -4.12
N GLN A 221 -0.88 -6.61 -4.60
CA GLN A 221 -0.43 -5.53 -5.48
C GLN A 221 0.78 -5.99 -6.29
N ASN A 222 1.31 -5.12 -7.15
CA ASN A 222 2.60 -5.36 -7.79
C ASN A 222 3.75 -4.78 -6.96
N LEU A 223 4.98 -5.26 -7.23
CA LEU A 223 6.19 -4.70 -6.63
C LEU A 223 6.28 -3.18 -6.84
N LYS A 224 6.69 -2.46 -5.81
CA LYS A 224 6.87 -1.01 -5.81
C LYS A 224 8.35 -0.62 -5.79
N ILE A 225 8.69 0.57 -6.27
CA ILE A 225 10.08 1.05 -6.25
C ILE A 225 10.62 1.17 -4.82
N GLU A 226 9.75 1.51 -3.87
CA GLU A 226 10.06 1.60 -2.44
C GLU A 226 10.48 0.24 -1.87
N ASP A 227 9.92 -0.87 -2.39
CA ASP A 227 10.29 -2.22 -1.95
C ASP A 227 11.75 -2.54 -2.30
N ILE A 228 12.29 -1.96 -3.38
CA ILE A 228 13.71 -2.10 -3.74
C ILE A 228 14.55 -1.10 -2.94
N GLN A 229 14.11 0.16 -2.90
CA GLN A 229 14.87 1.26 -2.28
C GLN A 229 15.14 1.06 -0.79
N ASN A 230 14.21 0.42 -0.06
CA ASN A 230 14.35 0.15 1.37
C ASN A 230 15.55 -0.75 1.72
N TYR A 231 16.08 -1.50 0.75
CA TYR A 231 17.15 -2.46 0.96
C TYR A 231 18.46 -2.07 0.27
N LEU A 232 18.56 -0.88 -0.33
CA LEU A 232 19.78 -0.41 -0.96
C LEU A 232 20.83 0.02 0.08
N THR A 233 22.10 -0.24 -0.20
CA THR A 233 23.24 0.21 0.61
C THR A 233 23.81 1.56 0.17
N TYR A 234 23.45 1.99 -1.04
CA TYR A 234 23.89 3.25 -1.62
C TYR A 234 22.73 4.25 -1.71
N ASP A 235 23.09 5.53 -1.74
CA ASP A 235 22.14 6.61 -1.90
C ASP A 235 21.81 6.84 -3.38
N TYR A 236 20.69 6.29 -3.84
CA TYR A 236 20.22 6.48 -5.22
C TYR A 236 19.88 7.95 -5.55
N THR A 237 19.71 8.82 -4.54
CA THR A 237 19.46 10.25 -4.76
C THR A 237 20.71 11.00 -5.26
N GLN A 238 21.88 10.35 -5.26
CA GLN A 238 23.08 10.86 -5.91
C GLN A 238 23.10 10.63 -7.43
N TYR A 239 22.07 10.01 -8.01
CA TYR A 239 21.98 9.80 -9.46
C TYR A 239 22.05 11.14 -10.21
N GLU A 240 23.10 11.34 -10.99
CA GLU A 240 23.37 12.60 -11.69
C GLU A 240 22.42 12.82 -12.88
N ASN A 241 22.00 14.07 -13.04
CA ASN A 241 21.33 14.55 -14.25
C ASN A 241 21.64 16.05 -14.40
N THR A 242 22.52 16.37 -15.35
CA THR A 242 22.96 17.77 -15.60
C THR A 242 21.86 18.67 -16.16
N ASN A 243 20.68 18.13 -16.50
CA ASN A 243 19.57 18.93 -17.02
C ASN A 243 18.80 19.67 -15.91
N VAL A 244 18.90 19.25 -14.64
CA VAL A 244 18.19 19.88 -13.53
C VAL A 244 19.08 20.82 -12.71
N ASP A 245 18.45 21.73 -11.97
CA ASP A 245 19.10 22.80 -11.19
C ASP A 245 20.15 22.31 -10.18
N THR A 246 19.96 21.15 -9.55
CA THR A 246 20.90 20.54 -8.59
C THR A 246 21.90 19.58 -9.25
N GLY A 247 21.76 19.30 -10.54
CA GLY A 247 22.58 18.34 -11.26
C GLY A 247 22.32 16.87 -10.92
N LYS A 248 21.26 16.52 -10.18
CA LYS A 248 20.96 15.14 -9.74
C LYS A 248 19.49 14.91 -9.39
N TYR A 249 19.15 13.67 -9.03
CA TYR A 249 17.83 13.28 -8.51
C TYR A 249 17.32 14.28 -7.46
N GLY A 250 16.02 14.59 -7.52
CA GLY A 250 15.39 15.59 -6.67
C GLY A 250 15.53 17.03 -7.19
N GLY A 251 16.44 17.29 -8.13
CA GLY A 251 16.52 18.59 -8.81
C GLY A 251 15.31 18.87 -9.69
N THR A 252 15.06 20.14 -9.96
CA THR A 252 13.93 20.60 -10.76
C THR A 252 14.33 21.12 -12.13
N LYS A 253 13.39 21.03 -13.08
CA LYS A 253 13.48 21.68 -14.38
C LYS A 253 12.14 22.28 -14.78
N ILE A 254 12.20 23.43 -15.45
CA ILE A 254 11.04 24.16 -15.99
C ILE A 254 11.12 24.16 -17.51
N TYR A 255 10.00 23.86 -18.14
CA TYR A 255 9.78 23.94 -19.59
C TYR A 255 8.75 25.03 -19.86
N THR A 256 9.11 26.02 -20.68
CA THR A 256 8.25 27.16 -21.08
C THR A 256 7.90 27.13 -22.56
N ASP A 257 8.66 26.39 -23.39
CA ASP A 257 8.34 26.22 -24.81
C ASP A 257 7.03 25.46 -24.98
N THR A 258 6.08 26.04 -25.71
CA THR A 258 4.77 25.46 -25.99
C THR A 258 4.87 24.03 -26.55
N SER A 259 5.87 23.72 -27.37
CA SER A 259 6.06 22.37 -27.95
C SER A 259 6.44 21.29 -26.93
N HIS A 260 6.81 21.67 -25.70
CA HIS A 260 7.32 20.76 -24.67
C HIS A 260 6.49 20.76 -23.38
N ARG A 261 5.29 21.34 -23.44
CA ARG A 261 4.39 21.52 -22.29
C ARG A 261 3.14 20.67 -22.33
N THR A 262 3.14 19.62 -23.15
CA THR A 262 2.06 18.62 -23.15
C THR A 262 2.35 17.54 -22.11
N TYR A 263 1.37 17.12 -21.34
CA TYR A 263 1.54 16.16 -20.24
C TYR A 263 0.34 15.21 -20.13
N PRO A 264 0.56 13.96 -19.66
CA PRO A 264 -0.52 13.07 -19.24
C PRO A 264 -1.24 13.67 -18.02
N ASN A 265 -2.57 13.69 -18.02
CA ASN A 265 -3.35 14.44 -17.04
C ASN A 265 -3.11 14.05 -15.57
N ILE A 266 -2.67 12.81 -15.30
CA ILE A 266 -2.31 12.40 -13.93
C ILE A 266 -1.23 13.31 -13.33
N PHE A 267 -0.35 13.89 -14.15
CA PHE A 267 0.75 14.74 -13.71
C PHE A 267 0.31 15.92 -12.84
N LYS A 268 -0.89 16.48 -13.07
CA LYS A 268 -1.47 17.55 -12.23
C LYS A 268 -1.67 17.13 -10.77
N LYS A 269 -1.82 15.84 -10.52
CA LYS A 269 -2.07 15.25 -9.20
C LYS A 269 -0.77 14.84 -8.50
N GLU A 270 0.32 14.70 -9.23
CA GLU A 270 1.59 14.20 -8.71
C GLU A 270 2.34 15.29 -7.93
N LYS A 271 2.80 14.95 -6.72
CA LYS A 271 3.59 15.85 -5.86
C LYS A 271 4.91 16.31 -6.50
N THR A 272 5.35 15.59 -7.53
CA THR A 272 6.59 15.81 -8.27
C THR A 272 6.44 16.81 -9.42
N GLY A 273 5.24 17.36 -9.64
CA GLY A 273 4.92 18.20 -10.80
C GLY A 273 4.24 19.52 -10.47
N TRP A 274 4.47 20.52 -11.31
CA TRP A 274 3.67 21.73 -11.39
C TRP A 274 3.20 21.96 -12.82
N VAL A 275 1.93 22.31 -12.96
CA VAL A 275 1.33 22.79 -14.20
C VAL A 275 0.91 24.23 -13.97
N ASP A 276 1.45 25.15 -14.78
CA ASP A 276 1.14 26.58 -14.68
C ASP A 276 1.31 27.11 -13.26
N GLU A 277 2.47 26.78 -12.67
CA GLU A 277 2.89 27.19 -11.32
C GLU A 277 2.08 26.54 -10.17
N ILE A 278 1.11 25.68 -10.47
CA ILE A 278 0.31 24.96 -9.49
C ILE A 278 0.88 23.56 -9.28
N GLN A 279 1.32 23.26 -8.07
CA GLN A 279 1.83 21.94 -7.71
C GLN A 279 0.72 20.92 -7.53
N GLY A 280 0.93 19.69 -8.00
CA GLY A 280 0.13 18.55 -7.56
C GLY A 280 0.39 18.21 -6.09
N ASN A 281 -0.59 17.65 -5.39
CA ASN A 281 -0.47 17.35 -3.97
C ASN A 281 -1.11 16.02 -3.54
N GLU A 282 -1.66 15.26 -4.49
CA GLU A 282 -2.47 14.07 -4.20
C GLU A 282 -1.62 12.79 -4.18
N LEU A 283 -0.71 12.61 -5.15
CA LEU A 283 -0.10 11.31 -5.44
C LEU A 283 1.42 11.32 -5.30
N ASP A 284 1.94 10.31 -4.60
CA ASP A 284 3.34 9.87 -4.68
C ASP A 284 3.57 8.90 -5.86
N LEU A 285 4.84 8.50 -6.07
CA LEU A 285 5.29 7.74 -7.26
C LEU A 285 4.52 6.45 -7.51
N SER A 286 4.15 5.77 -6.42
CA SER A 286 3.56 4.43 -6.41
C SER A 286 2.07 4.43 -6.08
N GLU A 287 1.44 5.60 -6.05
CA GLU A 287 0.05 5.78 -5.65
C GLU A 287 -0.84 6.08 -6.84
N GLN A 288 -1.99 5.41 -6.89
CA GLN A 288 -3.09 5.73 -7.80
C GLN A 288 -4.38 5.05 -7.33
N PRO A 289 -5.29 5.77 -6.64
CA PRO A 289 -6.53 5.18 -6.14
C PRO A 289 -7.56 4.93 -7.25
N GLU A 290 -7.56 5.75 -8.31
CA GLU A 290 -8.60 5.78 -9.33
C GLU A 290 -8.03 5.73 -10.75
N LEU A 291 -8.80 5.13 -11.67
CA LEU A 291 -8.50 5.16 -13.10
C LEU A 291 -8.93 6.51 -13.67
N LEU A 292 -8.13 7.03 -14.60
CA LEU A 292 -8.39 8.28 -15.28
C LEU A 292 -8.77 7.99 -16.72
N ASN A 293 -10.00 8.36 -17.09
CA ASN A 293 -10.45 8.33 -18.48
C ASN A 293 -9.87 9.50 -19.30
N GLU A 294 -9.18 10.42 -18.63
CA GLU A 294 -8.57 11.59 -19.24
C GLU A 294 -7.37 11.24 -20.14
N THR A 295 -7.07 12.15 -21.07
CA THR A 295 -6.01 11.99 -22.07
C THR A 295 -4.74 12.76 -21.67
N LYS A 296 -4.27 13.65 -22.54
CA LYS A 296 -3.17 14.57 -22.31
C LYS A 296 -3.67 15.98 -22.51
N THR A 297 -3.08 16.92 -21.79
CA THR A 297 -3.38 18.35 -21.85
C THR A 297 -2.08 19.12 -22.07
N GLN A 298 -2.18 20.35 -22.55
CA GLN A 298 -1.06 21.26 -22.68
C GLN A 298 -1.16 22.34 -21.60
N ALA A 299 -0.05 22.67 -20.97
CA ALA A 299 -0.03 23.77 -19.99
C ALA A 299 -0.15 25.10 -20.75
N GLU A 300 -0.60 26.17 -20.10
CA GLU A 300 -0.70 27.51 -20.71
C GLU A 300 0.63 28.28 -20.61
N ILE A 301 1.28 28.19 -19.46
CA ILE A 301 2.49 28.91 -19.06
C ILE A 301 3.71 27.98 -18.99
N SER A 302 3.66 26.94 -18.16
CA SER A 302 4.85 26.13 -17.87
C SER A 302 4.56 24.72 -17.36
N LEU A 303 5.51 23.81 -17.59
CA LEU A 303 5.65 22.58 -16.82
C LEU A 303 6.90 22.65 -15.98
N LYS A 304 6.78 22.45 -14.67
CA LYS A 304 7.92 22.22 -13.78
C LYS A 304 7.83 20.82 -13.22
N MET A 305 8.96 20.14 -13.09
CA MET A 305 9.02 18.79 -12.54
C MET A 305 10.22 18.61 -11.61
N ILE A 306 10.12 17.62 -10.73
CA ILE A 306 11.22 17.04 -9.98
C ILE A 306 11.74 15.81 -10.72
N GLN A 307 13.05 15.76 -11.00
CA GLN A 307 13.73 14.56 -11.49
C GLN A 307 13.58 13.44 -10.48
N THR A 308 12.81 12.42 -10.82
CA THR A 308 12.62 11.23 -9.98
C THR A 308 13.05 9.94 -10.68
N TYR A 309 13.63 10.04 -11.88
CA TYR A 309 14.32 8.95 -12.53
C TYR A 309 15.72 8.75 -11.92
N TRP A 310 16.05 7.48 -11.70
CA TRP A 310 17.41 6.99 -11.43
C TRP A 310 17.50 5.61 -12.06
N GLY A 311 18.69 5.21 -12.50
CA GLY A 311 18.91 3.87 -13.05
C GLY A 311 20.27 3.35 -12.64
N LYS A 312 20.37 2.03 -12.46
CA LYS A 312 21.64 1.39 -12.11
C LYS A 312 21.62 -0.09 -12.48
N SER A 313 22.76 -0.55 -13.00
CA SER A 313 23.08 -1.98 -13.05
C SER A 313 23.44 -2.43 -11.64
N MET A 314 22.69 -3.41 -11.15
CA MET A 314 22.73 -3.83 -9.77
C MET A 314 23.68 -5.01 -9.60
N VAL A 315 24.37 -5.04 -8.46
CA VAL A 315 25.14 -6.19 -7.96
C VAL A 315 24.66 -6.56 -6.56
N GLU A 316 25.06 -7.73 -6.05
CA GLU A 316 24.64 -8.20 -4.71
C GLU A 316 24.97 -7.18 -3.61
N ASP A 317 26.16 -6.57 -3.66
CA ASP A 317 26.65 -5.60 -2.66
C ASP A 317 25.88 -4.26 -2.65
N ASP A 318 25.05 -4.01 -3.67
CA ASP A 318 24.15 -2.84 -3.69
C ASP A 318 22.97 -3.01 -2.71
N PHE A 319 22.80 -4.20 -2.13
CA PHE A 319 21.73 -4.52 -1.19
C PHE A 319 22.27 -4.84 0.22
N SER A 320 21.51 -4.46 1.24
CA SER A 320 21.86 -4.68 2.65
C SER A 320 21.93 -6.17 3.02
N ASN A 321 21.29 -7.01 2.21
CA ASN A 321 21.38 -8.45 2.22
C ASN A 321 21.27 -8.95 0.77
N SER A 322 22.21 -9.80 0.34
CA SER A 322 22.26 -10.34 -1.02
C SER A 322 21.01 -11.13 -1.41
N ILE A 323 20.20 -11.58 -0.45
CA ILE A 323 18.90 -12.19 -0.74
C ILE A 323 17.97 -11.26 -1.53
N TYR A 324 18.01 -9.94 -1.29
CA TYR A 324 17.16 -8.98 -1.99
C TYR A 324 17.58 -8.81 -3.45
N TYR A 325 18.88 -8.90 -3.74
CA TYR A 325 19.36 -9.01 -5.12
C TYR A 325 18.74 -10.24 -5.82
N ASN A 326 18.69 -11.38 -5.14
CA ASN A 326 18.09 -12.61 -5.68
C ASN A 326 16.55 -12.60 -5.77
N LEU A 327 15.88 -11.74 -4.98
CA LEU A 327 14.42 -11.58 -5.03
C LEU A 327 14.00 -10.60 -6.12
N PHE A 328 14.77 -9.54 -6.35
CA PHE A 328 14.40 -8.47 -7.28
C PHE A 328 15.09 -8.54 -8.64
N ILE A 329 16.39 -8.88 -8.67
CA ILE A 329 17.25 -8.60 -9.83
C ILE A 329 17.65 -9.85 -10.61
N ASN A 330 18.13 -10.91 -9.94
CA ASN A 330 18.81 -12.01 -10.64
C ASN A 330 18.49 -13.40 -10.10
N ARG A 331 18.18 -14.33 -11.02
CA ARG A 331 18.22 -15.79 -10.82
C ARG A 331 18.82 -16.56 -12.02
N GLY A 332 19.35 -15.89 -13.05
CA GLY A 332 19.92 -16.52 -14.25
C GLY A 332 20.00 -15.62 -15.49
N SER A 333 20.52 -16.16 -16.60
CA SER A 333 20.48 -15.53 -17.92
C SER A 333 19.08 -15.65 -18.53
N ASN A 334 18.48 -14.54 -18.99
CA ASN A 334 17.12 -14.41 -19.57
C ASN A 334 15.95 -14.14 -18.58
N TYR A 335 16.18 -13.34 -17.55
CA TYR A 335 15.11 -12.89 -16.67
C TYR A 335 14.17 -11.90 -17.41
N SER A 336 12.86 -12.17 -17.43
CA SER A 336 11.87 -11.31 -18.09
C SER A 336 11.89 -9.89 -17.52
N THR A 337 12.00 -8.87 -18.39
CA THR A 337 11.72 -7.50 -18.00
C THR A 337 10.31 -7.40 -17.42
N TYR A 338 10.17 -6.75 -16.27
CA TYR A 338 8.87 -6.58 -15.61
C TYR A 338 8.63 -5.15 -15.15
N TRP A 339 7.36 -4.78 -15.17
CA TRP A 339 6.87 -3.52 -14.62
C TRP A 339 6.99 -3.49 -13.10
N ILE A 340 7.47 -2.37 -12.59
CA ILE A 340 7.29 -1.95 -11.20
C ILE A 340 6.12 -0.96 -11.20
N SER A 341 5.20 -1.10 -10.25
CA SER A 341 4.01 -0.26 -10.15
C SER A 341 4.33 1.10 -9.50
N SER A 342 5.19 1.86 -10.19
CA SER A 342 5.68 3.18 -9.80
C SER A 342 5.99 4.00 -11.04
N ARG A 343 5.57 5.27 -11.06
CA ARG A 343 5.92 6.24 -12.10
C ARG A 343 7.20 6.98 -11.72
N CYS A 344 7.86 7.57 -12.71
CA CYS A 344 8.90 8.56 -12.47
C CYS A 344 9.08 9.50 -13.66
N LEU A 345 9.75 10.62 -13.39
CA LEU A 345 9.96 11.68 -14.36
C LEU A 345 11.45 11.82 -14.67
N HIS A 346 11.77 11.89 -15.95
CA HIS A 346 13.13 12.10 -16.44
C HIS A 346 13.22 13.45 -17.16
N ALA A 347 14.03 14.36 -16.63
CA ALA A 347 14.33 15.65 -17.25
C ALA A 347 15.38 15.49 -18.35
N ASN A 348 14.98 15.74 -19.60
CA ASN A 348 15.91 15.88 -20.72
C ASN A 348 16.16 17.37 -21.01
N TYR A 349 16.95 17.65 -22.04
CA TYR A 349 17.22 19.02 -22.47
C TYR A 349 15.96 19.79 -22.88
N ASN A 350 15.10 19.18 -23.71
CA ASN A 350 13.92 19.83 -24.30
C ASN A 350 12.59 19.34 -23.74
N ASP A 351 12.49 18.11 -23.23
CA ASP A 351 11.23 17.52 -22.79
C ASP A 351 11.35 16.77 -21.45
N VAL A 352 10.19 16.49 -20.85
CA VAL A 352 10.08 15.58 -19.72
C VAL A 352 9.59 14.22 -20.21
N GLY A 353 10.33 13.18 -19.83
CA GLY A 353 9.90 11.80 -19.97
C GLY A 353 8.97 11.40 -18.84
N PHE A 354 7.78 10.93 -19.20
CA PHE A 354 6.83 10.30 -18.32
C PHE A 354 7.04 8.78 -18.37
N ASN A 355 7.72 8.26 -17.35
CA ASN A 355 8.23 6.89 -17.33
C ASN A 355 7.53 6.01 -16.31
N VAL A 356 7.48 4.72 -16.59
CA VAL A 356 7.07 3.68 -15.63
C VAL A 356 8.30 2.85 -15.28
N ARG A 357 8.45 2.55 -13.98
CA ARG A 357 9.60 1.83 -13.43
C ARG A 357 9.62 0.38 -13.92
N ILE A 358 10.83 -0.14 -14.10
CA ILE A 358 11.07 -1.53 -14.52
C ILE A 358 12.28 -2.11 -13.81
N VAL A 359 12.32 -3.43 -13.76
CA VAL A 359 13.59 -4.16 -13.68
C VAL A 359 13.81 -4.89 -14.99
N ASP A 360 15.01 -4.75 -15.53
CA ASP A 360 15.42 -5.37 -16.80
C ASP A 360 16.86 -5.86 -16.73
N SER A 361 17.05 -7.16 -16.92
CA SER A 361 18.37 -7.75 -17.20
C SER A 361 19.48 -7.28 -16.24
N GLY A 362 19.21 -7.34 -14.92
CA GLY A 362 20.17 -6.90 -13.91
C GLY A 362 20.09 -5.41 -13.53
N ASN A 363 19.19 -4.64 -14.14
CA ASN A 363 19.09 -3.20 -13.93
C ASN A 363 17.77 -2.82 -13.26
N VAL A 364 17.83 -1.88 -12.33
CA VAL A 364 16.65 -1.08 -11.95
C VAL A 364 16.66 0.17 -12.82
N SER A 365 15.55 0.41 -13.53
CA SER A 365 15.43 1.54 -14.46
C SER A 365 13.97 1.98 -14.59
N ALA A 366 13.66 2.68 -15.67
CA ALA A 366 12.33 3.07 -16.09
C ALA A 366 12.35 3.25 -17.61
N ASN A 367 11.20 3.06 -18.25
CA ASN A 367 11.03 3.38 -19.65
C ASN A 367 9.90 4.39 -19.85
N TYR A 368 10.08 5.29 -20.80
CA TYR A 368 9.09 6.30 -21.13
C TYR A 368 7.93 5.66 -21.88
N LEU A 369 6.72 6.09 -21.54
CA LEU A 369 5.54 5.88 -22.36
C LEU A 369 5.20 7.13 -23.17
N TYR A 370 5.54 8.30 -22.65
CA TYR A 370 5.24 9.58 -23.28
C TYR A 370 6.32 10.62 -22.99
N TYR A 371 6.71 11.41 -23.98
CA TYR A 371 7.50 12.63 -23.82
C TYR A 371 6.62 13.86 -23.97
N SER A 372 6.91 14.93 -23.24
CA SER A 372 6.16 16.18 -23.37
C SER A 372 6.28 16.86 -24.74
N GLY A 373 7.30 16.48 -25.52
CA GLY A 373 7.47 16.81 -26.94
C GLY A 373 6.56 16.03 -27.90
N GLY A 374 5.78 15.07 -27.40
CA GLY A 374 4.77 14.33 -28.17
C GLY A 374 5.18 12.94 -28.66
N GLU A 375 6.41 12.49 -28.38
CA GLU A 375 6.80 11.10 -28.69
C GLU A 375 6.08 10.12 -27.76
N GLU A 376 5.56 9.04 -28.34
CA GLU A 376 4.75 8.04 -27.66
C GLU A 376 5.34 6.65 -27.89
N ARG A 377 5.29 5.80 -26.86
CA ARG A 377 5.74 4.40 -26.94
C ARG A 377 4.70 3.45 -26.39
N LEU A 378 4.63 2.28 -27.02
CA LEU A 378 3.99 1.08 -26.50
C LEU A 378 5.07 0.14 -25.98
N LEU A 379 4.91 -0.31 -24.75
CA LEU A 379 5.82 -1.26 -24.11
C LEU A 379 5.00 -2.36 -23.43
N THR A 380 5.53 -3.58 -23.48
CA THR A 380 4.83 -4.77 -23.01
C THR A 380 5.78 -5.62 -22.18
N TYR A 381 5.55 -5.66 -20.87
CA TYR A 381 6.41 -6.36 -19.91
C TYR A 381 5.60 -7.23 -18.96
N ALA A 382 6.30 -8.17 -18.34
CA ALA A 382 5.77 -8.97 -17.24
C ALA A 382 5.46 -8.10 -16.01
N PHE A 383 4.95 -8.71 -14.95
CA PHE A 383 4.76 -8.05 -13.66
C PHE A 383 5.18 -8.99 -12.52
N ARG A 384 5.24 -8.46 -11.29
CA ARG A 384 5.87 -9.07 -10.12
C ARG A 384 4.94 -8.98 -8.90
N PRO A 385 3.97 -9.92 -8.76
CA PRO A 385 3.01 -9.90 -7.68
C PRO A 385 3.65 -9.93 -6.29
N VAL A 386 3.07 -9.14 -5.37
CA VAL A 386 3.41 -9.10 -3.94
C VAL A 386 2.12 -9.28 -3.13
N ILE A 387 2.15 -10.23 -2.21
CA ILE A 387 1.04 -10.57 -1.32
C ILE A 387 1.38 -10.10 0.08
N THR A 388 0.53 -9.33 0.72
CA THR A 388 0.58 -9.12 2.17
C THR A 388 -0.41 -10.09 2.81
N LEU A 389 0.10 -10.96 3.66
CA LEU A 389 -0.71 -11.93 4.38
C LEU A 389 -1.40 -11.28 5.58
N LYS A 390 -2.57 -11.79 5.97
CA LYS A 390 -3.20 -11.39 7.23
C LYS A 390 -2.31 -11.77 8.41
N SER A 391 -2.35 -10.96 9.46
CA SER A 391 -1.49 -11.12 10.65
C SER A 391 -1.77 -12.39 11.46
N ASN A 392 -2.91 -13.05 11.23
CA ASN A 392 -3.30 -14.28 11.90
C ASN A 392 -2.93 -15.56 11.13
N VAL A 393 -2.26 -15.46 9.98
CA VAL A 393 -1.82 -16.63 9.21
C VAL A 393 -0.81 -17.47 10.02
N GLN A 394 -1.06 -18.78 10.04
CA GLN A 394 -0.27 -19.74 10.81
C GLN A 394 0.49 -20.70 9.92
N ILE A 395 1.53 -21.33 10.47
CA ILE A 395 2.25 -22.42 9.81
C ILE A 395 1.59 -23.75 10.17
N ASP A 396 1.48 -24.63 9.19
CA ASP A 396 1.20 -26.05 9.41
C ASP A 396 2.51 -26.78 9.70
N THR A 397 2.89 -26.82 10.98
CA THR A 397 4.17 -27.40 11.43
C THR A 397 4.28 -28.90 11.19
N GLU A 398 3.16 -29.61 11.01
CA GLU A 398 3.15 -31.07 10.82
C GLU A 398 3.44 -31.45 9.37
N ASN A 399 3.01 -30.62 8.42
CA ASN A 399 3.10 -30.90 6.99
C ASN A 399 4.11 -30.02 6.24
N SER A 400 4.64 -28.97 6.87
CA SER A 400 5.60 -28.06 6.23
C SER A 400 6.94 -28.73 5.92
N GLY A 401 7.54 -28.32 4.80
CA GLY A 401 8.97 -28.53 4.56
C GLY A 401 9.83 -27.48 5.29
N ASP A 402 11.08 -27.31 4.85
CA ASP A 402 12.05 -26.38 5.44
C ASP A 402 12.15 -25.02 4.71
N GLY A 403 11.32 -24.80 3.70
CA GLY A 403 11.29 -23.59 2.88
C GLY A 403 12.49 -23.39 1.97
N SER A 404 13.39 -24.38 1.82
CA SER A 404 14.61 -24.23 1.01
C SER A 404 14.34 -24.27 -0.50
N THR A 405 13.29 -24.97 -0.93
CA THR A 405 12.81 -25.05 -2.33
C THR A 405 11.29 -24.91 -2.40
N ALA A 406 10.76 -24.72 -3.60
CA ALA A 406 9.31 -24.65 -3.83
C ALA A 406 8.57 -25.93 -3.41
N GLU A 407 9.19 -27.10 -3.58
CA GLU A 407 8.65 -28.40 -3.17
C GLU A 407 8.69 -28.61 -1.66
N GLN A 408 9.64 -27.96 -0.98
CA GLN A 408 9.79 -27.98 0.48
C GLN A 408 9.23 -26.72 1.14
N ALA A 409 8.31 -26.00 0.48
CA ALA A 409 7.75 -24.77 1.01
C ALA A 409 7.06 -24.95 2.37
N TYR A 410 7.14 -23.93 3.22
CA TYR A 410 6.32 -23.84 4.43
C TYR A 410 4.84 -23.79 4.05
N ILE A 411 4.03 -24.63 4.68
CA ILE A 411 2.59 -24.67 4.45
C ILE A 411 1.93 -23.71 5.43
N ILE A 412 1.03 -22.86 4.93
CA ILE A 412 0.30 -21.87 5.71
C ILE A 412 -1.20 -22.13 5.71
N LYS A 413 -1.88 -21.72 6.78
CA LYS A 413 -3.33 -21.89 6.96
C LYS A 413 -3.99 -20.67 7.60
#